data_AF-A0A2E8SSX7-F1
#
_entry.id   AF-A0A2E8SSX7-F1
#
_cell.length_a   1.000
_cell.length_b   1.000
_cell.length_c   1.000
_cell.angle_alpha   90.00
_cell.angle_beta   90.00
_cell.angle_gamma   90.00
#
_symmetry.space_group_name_H-M   'P 1'
#
loop_
_entity.id
_entity.type
_entity.pdbx_description
1 polymer ?
#
loop_
_entity_poly.entity_id
_entity_poly.type
_entity_poly.pdbx_seq_one_letter_code
_entity_poly.pdbx_strand_id
1 'polypeptide(L)'
;MEAGELLLVTPEDMVLAILKRREAMATKLPKELAARTEENDRAYALAREAKTHLESLPEDDENREKALAAYEENEAFRRRTASRLQVVKNSIADQEEALAFWKSMQEGDFGHLLDDAERVREGGSSSYARAKKQATKEGQS
;
A
#
# COMPACT_ATOMS: atom_id res chain seq x y z
N MET A 1 4.66 -17.41 -25.86
CA MET A 1 4.02 -16.28 -26.55
C MET A 1 4.96 -15.92 -27.68
N GLU A 2 4.59 -16.30 -28.90
CA GLU A 2 5.33 -15.95 -30.12
C GLU A 2 5.11 -14.47 -30.43
N ALA A 3 6.11 -13.78 -31.02
CA ALA A 3 6.05 -12.32 -31.19
C ALA A 3 4.87 -11.84 -32.06
N GLY A 4 4.36 -12.68 -32.96
CA GLY A 4 3.17 -12.40 -33.77
C GLY A 4 1.85 -12.44 -32.99
N GLU A 5 1.79 -13.15 -31.85
CA GLU A 5 0.58 -13.22 -31.02
C GLU A 5 0.34 -11.93 -30.24
N LEU A 6 1.39 -11.16 -29.95
CA LEU A 6 1.31 -9.87 -29.26
C LEU A 6 0.62 -8.78 -30.09
N LEU A 7 0.64 -8.90 -31.42
CA LEU A 7 0.01 -7.95 -32.34
C LEU A 7 -1.51 -8.15 -32.45
N LEU A 8 -2.04 -9.26 -31.95
CA LEU A 8 -3.48 -9.58 -31.96
C LEU A 8 -4.19 -9.20 -30.67
N VAL A 9 -3.45 -8.80 -29.64
CA VAL A 9 -4.00 -8.46 -28.33
C VAL A 9 -4.79 -7.16 -28.46
N THR A 10 -6.09 -7.22 -28.20
CA THR A 10 -6.93 -6.02 -28.18
C THR A 10 -6.80 -5.28 -26.83
N PRO A 11 -7.18 -4.00 -26.75
CA PRO A 11 -7.28 -3.29 -25.49
C PRO A 11 -8.14 -4.03 -24.45
N GLU A 12 -9.22 -4.66 -24.89
CA GLU A 12 -10.10 -5.48 -24.05
C GLU A 12 -9.39 -6.72 -23.49
N ASP A 13 -8.60 -7.41 -24.31
CA ASP A 13 -7.76 -8.53 -23.86
C ASP A 13 -6.74 -8.08 -22.80
N MET A 14 -6.17 -6.87 -22.96
CA MET A 14 -5.27 -6.28 -21.96
C MET A 14 -6.01 -5.98 -20.65
N VAL A 15 -7.19 -5.36 -20.70
CA VAL A 15 -8.00 -5.09 -19.50
C VAL A 15 -8.32 -6.39 -18.77
N LEU A 16 -8.76 -7.42 -19.50
CA LEU A 16 -9.06 -8.73 -18.93
C LEU A 16 -7.83 -9.35 -18.25
N ALA A 17 -6.66 -9.28 -18.88
CA ALA A 17 -5.41 -9.78 -18.32
C ALA A 17 -4.97 -9.01 -17.06
N ILE A 18 -5.14 -7.67 -17.05
CA ILE A 18 -4.86 -6.81 -15.90
C ILE A 18 -5.79 -7.17 -14.74
N LEU A 19 -7.10 -7.25 -14.99
CA LEU A 19 -8.11 -7.61 -13.99
C LEU A 19 -7.80 -8.97 -13.36
N LYS A 20 -7.58 -10.00 -14.19
CA LYS A 20 -7.23 -11.35 -13.71
C LYS A 20 -6.00 -11.35 -12.79
N ARG A 21 -4.96 -10.58 -13.16
CA ARG A 21 -3.75 -10.46 -12.34
C ARG A 21 -4.04 -9.75 -11.02
N ARG A 22 -4.80 -8.66 -11.05
CA ARG A 22 -5.18 -7.85 -9.87
C ARG A 22 -6.06 -8.66 -8.91
N GLU A 23 -7.05 -9.39 -9.42
CA GLU A 23 -7.90 -10.30 -8.64
C GLU A 23 -7.08 -11.40 -7.97
N ALA A 24 -6.16 -12.03 -8.70
CA ALA A 24 -5.27 -13.04 -8.14
C ALA A 24 -4.39 -12.50 -7.00
N MET A 25 -3.94 -11.25 -7.09
CA MET A 25 -3.22 -10.59 -5.99
C MET A 25 -4.17 -10.29 -4.82
N ALA A 26 -5.34 -9.72 -5.09
CA ALA A 26 -6.34 -9.37 -4.09
C ALA A 26 -6.78 -10.57 -3.25
N THR A 27 -6.90 -11.77 -3.84
CA THR A 27 -7.28 -12.99 -3.09
C THR A 27 -6.33 -13.33 -1.92
N LYS A 28 -5.05 -12.94 -2.00
CA LYS A 28 -4.04 -13.27 -0.98
C LYS A 28 -3.96 -12.21 0.12
N LEU A 29 -4.40 -10.99 -0.16
CA LEU A 29 -4.24 -9.84 0.74
C LEU A 29 -5.00 -9.98 2.07
N PRO A 30 -6.23 -10.52 2.15
CA PRO A 30 -6.92 -10.68 3.43
C PRO A 30 -6.16 -11.60 4.41
N LYS A 31 -5.56 -12.68 3.90
CA LYS A 31 -4.74 -13.59 4.72
C LYS A 31 -3.45 -12.91 5.19
N GLU A 32 -2.78 -12.18 4.30
CA GLU A 32 -1.59 -11.40 4.64
C GLU A 32 -1.93 -10.32 5.67
N LEU A 33 -3.06 -9.62 5.52
CA LEU A 33 -3.55 -8.61 6.47
C LEU A 33 -3.76 -9.22 7.85
N ALA A 34 -4.46 -10.36 7.95
CA ALA A 34 -4.67 -11.04 9.22
C ALA A 34 -3.34 -11.39 9.90
N ALA A 35 -2.38 -11.96 9.14
CA ALA A 35 -1.06 -12.31 9.67
C ALA A 35 -0.26 -11.09 10.15
N ARG A 36 -0.31 -9.96 9.41
CA ARG A 36 0.38 -8.72 9.81
C ARG A 36 -0.28 -8.02 10.98
N THR A 37 -1.60 -8.08 11.09
CA THR A 37 -2.34 -7.58 12.25
C THR A 37 -1.94 -8.36 13.49
N GLU A 38 -1.95 -9.69 13.43
CA GLU A 38 -1.54 -10.55 14.55
C GLU A 38 -0.08 -10.30 14.96
N GLU A 39 0.84 -10.19 13.98
CA GLU A 39 2.24 -9.82 14.23
C GLU A 39 2.37 -8.45 14.93
N ASN A 40 1.57 -7.47 14.50
CA ASN A 40 1.58 -6.14 15.11
C ASN A 40 1.01 -6.13 16.53
N ASP A 41 -0.08 -6.86 16.77
CA ASP A 41 -0.71 -6.98 18.10
C ASP A 41 0.25 -7.63 19.10
N ARG A 42 0.95 -8.70 18.69
CA ARG A 42 2.01 -9.32 19.51
C ARG A 42 3.15 -8.34 19.80
N ALA A 43 3.61 -7.61 18.80
CA ALA A 43 4.67 -6.60 18.98
C ALA A 43 4.23 -5.46 19.93
N TYR A 44 2.95 -5.07 19.86
CA TYR A 44 2.38 -4.07 20.75
C TYR A 44 2.34 -4.58 22.20
N ALA A 45 1.93 -5.83 22.41
CA ALA A 45 1.92 -6.45 23.73
C ALA A 45 3.33 -6.50 24.35
N LEU A 46 4.34 -6.94 23.60
CA LEU A 46 5.73 -7.00 24.06
C LEU A 46 6.29 -5.61 24.41
N ALA A 47 6.08 -4.61 23.54
CA ALA A 47 6.53 -3.26 23.81
C ALA A 47 5.85 -2.66 25.05
N ARG A 48 4.56 -2.95 25.24
CA ARG A 48 3.80 -2.52 26.43
C ARG A 48 4.31 -3.19 27.70
N GLU A 49 4.54 -4.51 27.66
CA GLU A 49 5.07 -5.27 28.80
C GLU A 49 6.46 -4.77 29.19
N ALA A 50 7.36 -4.60 28.22
CA ALA A 50 8.70 -4.07 28.47
C ALA A 50 8.66 -2.64 29.04
N LYS A 51 7.73 -1.81 28.57
CA LYS A 51 7.49 -0.47 29.13
C LYS A 51 7.04 -0.53 30.58
N THR A 52 6.03 -1.36 30.89
CA THR A 52 5.55 -1.55 32.26
C THR A 52 6.64 -2.08 33.18
N HIS A 53 7.46 -3.01 32.70
CA HIS A 53 8.62 -3.50 33.46
C HIS A 53 9.63 -2.37 33.76
N LEU A 54 10.00 -1.57 32.76
CA LEU A 54 10.87 -0.40 32.95
C LEU A 54 10.30 0.61 33.98
N GLU A 55 9.00 0.90 33.89
CA GLU A 55 8.30 1.83 34.79
C GLU A 55 8.18 1.28 36.23
N SER A 56 8.20 -0.04 36.41
CA SER A 56 8.15 -0.67 37.73
C SER A 56 9.47 -0.62 38.50
N LEU A 57 10.58 -0.40 37.81
CA LEU A 57 11.90 -0.30 38.42
C LEU A 57 12.15 1.12 38.98
N PRO A 58 12.76 1.26 40.16
CA PRO A 58 13.29 2.54 40.65
C PRO A 58 14.29 3.18 39.67
N GLU A 59 14.51 4.49 39.77
CA GLU A 59 15.47 5.18 38.90
C GLU A 59 16.91 4.72 39.11
N ASP A 60 17.28 4.38 40.35
CA ASP A 60 18.62 3.92 40.73
C ASP A 60 18.80 2.39 40.63
N ASP A 61 17.84 1.67 40.02
CA ASP A 61 17.93 0.22 39.88
C ASP A 61 19.00 -0.17 38.85
N GLU A 62 19.93 -1.03 39.24
CA GLU A 62 21.03 -1.52 38.40
C GLU A 62 20.55 -2.23 37.12
N ASN A 63 19.30 -2.75 37.10
CA ASN A 63 18.71 -3.40 35.94
C ASN A 63 17.92 -2.45 35.03
N ARG A 64 17.77 -1.17 35.41
CA ARG A 64 16.99 -0.19 34.65
C ARG A 64 17.53 0.02 33.24
N GLU A 65 18.85 0.06 33.07
CA GLU A 65 19.49 0.21 31.76
C GLU A 65 19.14 -0.97 30.83
N LYS A 66 19.17 -2.20 31.36
CA LYS A 66 18.77 -3.40 30.60
C LYS A 66 17.28 -3.38 30.25
N ALA A 67 16.43 -2.95 31.19
CA ALA A 67 15.00 -2.81 30.94
C ALA A 67 14.70 -1.74 29.87
N LEU A 68 15.46 -0.63 29.86
CA LEU A 68 15.37 0.41 28.84
C LEU A 68 15.75 -0.12 27.47
N ALA A 69 16.90 -0.80 27.36
CA ALA A 69 17.34 -1.41 26.11
C ALA A 69 16.31 -2.43 25.57
N ALA A 70 15.75 -3.27 26.44
CA ALA A 70 14.69 -4.21 26.07
C ALA A 70 13.42 -3.49 25.59
N TYR A 71 13.02 -2.40 26.24
CA TYR A 71 11.90 -1.58 25.79
C TYR A 71 12.16 -0.96 24.42
N GLU A 72 13.34 -0.37 24.20
CA GLU A 72 13.72 0.25 22.93
C GLU A 72 13.74 -0.75 21.77
N GLU A 73 14.27 -1.96 22.00
CA GLU A 73 14.27 -3.03 21.00
C GLU A 73 12.85 -3.46 20.63
N ASN A 74 11.98 -3.69 21.62
CA ASN A 74 10.59 -4.07 21.40
C ASN A 74 9.80 -2.95 20.72
N GLU A 75 10.06 -1.70 21.07
CA GLU A 75 9.42 -0.55 20.45
C GLU A 75 9.89 -0.36 19.00
N ALA A 76 11.18 -0.60 18.71
CA ALA A 76 11.68 -0.62 17.34
C ALA A 76 11.02 -1.76 16.52
N PHE A 77 10.84 -2.95 17.11
CA PHE A 77 10.12 -4.05 16.48
C PHE A 77 8.66 -3.69 16.19
N ARG A 78 7.94 -3.10 17.16
CA ARG A 78 6.57 -2.61 16.99
C ARG A 78 6.44 -1.60 15.84
N ARG A 79 7.39 -0.66 15.72
CA ARG A 79 7.39 0.30 14.60
C ARG A 79 7.57 -0.38 13.25
N ARG A 80 8.46 -1.37 13.16
CA ARG A 80 8.67 -2.15 11.93
C ARG A 80 7.41 -2.93 11.54
N THR A 81 6.77 -3.61 12.49
CA THR A 81 5.54 -4.38 12.21
C THR A 81 4.38 -3.47 11.85
N ALA A 82 4.24 -2.31 12.50
CA ALA A 82 3.22 -1.31 12.16
C ALA A 82 3.40 -0.78 10.73
N SER A 83 4.64 -0.50 10.31
CA SER A 83 4.96 -0.09 8.94
C SER A 83 4.58 -1.19 7.93
N ARG A 84 4.94 -2.45 8.20
CA ARG A 84 4.58 -3.59 7.33
C ARG A 84 3.06 -3.79 7.23
N LEU A 85 2.33 -3.66 8.33
CA LEU A 85 0.87 -3.68 8.34
C LEU A 85 0.30 -2.54 7.48
N GLN A 86 0.85 -1.33 7.59
CA GLN A 86 0.41 -0.21 6.78
C GLN A 86 0.64 -0.43 5.29
N VAL A 87 1.77 -1.03 4.90
CA VAL A 87 2.04 -1.39 3.50
C VAL A 87 0.96 -2.33 2.96
N VAL A 88 0.55 -3.34 3.72
CA VAL A 88 -0.51 -4.27 3.29
C VAL A 88 -1.87 -3.56 3.18
N LYS A 89 -2.22 -2.68 4.14
CA LYS A 89 -3.44 -1.86 4.05
C LYS A 89 -3.45 -0.99 2.80
N ASN A 90 -2.35 -0.31 2.51
CA ASN A 90 -2.20 0.51 1.31
C ASN A 90 -2.29 -0.36 0.04
N SER A 91 -1.72 -1.56 0.05
CA SER A 91 -1.80 -2.48 -1.08
C SER A 91 -3.22 -2.96 -1.36
N ILE A 92 -4.04 -3.16 -0.32
CA ILE A 92 -5.46 -3.49 -0.44
C ILE A 92 -6.21 -2.33 -1.09
N ALA A 93 -6.05 -1.12 -0.57
CA ALA A 93 -6.68 0.07 -1.13
C ALA A 93 -6.29 0.28 -2.62
N ASP A 94 -5.00 0.11 -2.96
CA ASP A 94 -4.53 0.15 -4.36
C ASP A 94 -5.20 -0.92 -5.23
N GLN A 95 -5.38 -2.15 -4.72
CA GLN A 95 -6.07 -3.19 -5.51
C GLN A 95 -7.54 -2.86 -5.71
N GLU A 96 -8.23 -2.37 -4.67
CA GLU A 96 -9.64 -2.02 -4.75
C GLU A 96 -9.88 -0.88 -5.75
N GLU A 97 -9.07 0.19 -5.67
CA GLU A 97 -9.13 1.32 -6.61
C GLU A 97 -8.80 0.87 -8.03
N ALA A 98 -7.73 0.11 -8.22
CA ALA A 98 -7.35 -0.40 -9.53
C ALA A 98 -8.42 -1.32 -10.12
N LEU A 99 -9.00 -2.23 -9.33
CA LEU A 99 -10.06 -3.11 -9.79
C LEU A 99 -11.31 -2.31 -10.19
N ALA A 100 -11.69 -1.30 -9.41
CA ALA A 100 -12.81 -0.43 -9.76
C ALA A 100 -12.57 0.31 -11.08
N PHE A 101 -11.38 0.91 -11.23
CA PHE A 101 -10.98 1.61 -12.45
C PHE A 101 -11.01 0.68 -13.67
N TRP A 102 -10.34 -0.47 -13.62
CA TRP A 102 -10.26 -1.37 -14.77
C TRP A 102 -11.59 -2.05 -15.09
N LYS A 103 -12.48 -2.27 -14.10
CA LYS A 103 -13.85 -2.71 -14.35
C LYS A 103 -14.66 -1.65 -15.08
N SER A 104 -14.56 -0.38 -14.69
CA SER A 104 -15.23 0.70 -15.44
C SER A 104 -14.69 0.83 -16.87
N MET A 105 -13.41 0.54 -17.09
CA MET A 105 -12.81 0.52 -18.43
C MET A 105 -13.34 -0.63 -19.29
N GLN A 106 -13.67 -1.77 -18.67
CA GLN A 106 -14.28 -2.90 -19.38
C GLN A 106 -15.70 -2.57 -19.88
N GLU A 107 -16.40 -1.66 -19.20
CA GLU A 107 -17.78 -1.25 -19.51
C GLU A 107 -17.87 0.02 -20.37
N GLY A 108 -16.75 0.75 -20.59
CA GLY A 108 -16.69 2.06 -21.23
C GLY A 108 -15.72 2.14 -22.41
N ASP A 109 -15.59 3.35 -22.99
CA ASP A 109 -14.69 3.64 -24.09
C ASP A 109 -13.28 4.04 -23.60
N PHE A 110 -12.25 3.51 -24.24
CA PHE A 110 -10.84 3.83 -24.04
C PHE A 110 -10.46 5.24 -24.51
N GLY A 111 -11.39 5.97 -25.14
CA GLY A 111 -11.18 7.31 -25.71
C GLY A 111 -10.42 8.29 -24.81
N HIS A 112 -10.76 8.36 -23.52
CA HIS A 112 -10.07 9.28 -22.59
C HIS A 112 -8.58 8.93 -22.37
N LEU A 113 -8.20 7.66 -22.47
CA LEU A 113 -6.79 7.24 -22.38
C LEU A 113 -6.03 7.64 -23.65
N LEU A 114 -6.69 7.58 -24.80
CA LEU A 114 -6.13 8.07 -26.07
C LEU A 114 -5.95 9.59 -25.98
N ASP A 115 -6.96 10.34 -25.54
CA ASP A 115 -6.89 11.79 -25.35
C ASP A 115 -5.75 12.19 -24.39
N ASP A 116 -5.60 11.45 -23.28
CA ASP A 116 -4.51 11.64 -22.33
C ASP A 116 -3.14 11.36 -22.96
N ALA A 117 -3.02 10.32 -23.78
CA ALA A 117 -1.80 9.97 -24.50
C ALA A 117 -1.43 11.02 -25.55
N GLU A 118 -2.41 11.49 -26.33
CA GLU A 118 -2.20 12.56 -27.31
C GLU A 118 -1.77 13.86 -26.63
N ARG A 119 -2.45 14.25 -25.55
CA ARG A 119 -2.06 15.43 -24.77
C ARG A 119 -0.61 15.37 -24.32
N VAL A 120 -0.16 14.24 -23.78
CA VAL A 120 1.22 14.08 -23.31
C VAL A 120 2.20 14.12 -24.50
N ARG A 121 1.86 13.46 -25.61
CA ARG A 121 2.65 13.48 -26.85
C ARG A 121 2.83 14.89 -27.41
N GLU A 122 1.84 15.75 -27.27
CA GLU A 122 1.86 17.15 -27.67
C GLU A 122 2.58 18.09 -26.67
N GLY A 123 3.17 17.54 -25.60
CA GLY A 123 3.89 18.29 -24.58
C GLY A 123 3.01 18.82 -23.44
N GLY A 124 1.74 18.41 -23.39
CA GLY A 124 0.84 18.69 -22.28
C GLY A 124 1.20 17.97 -20.98
N SER A 125 0.67 18.45 -19.86
CA SER A 125 0.93 17.84 -18.55
C SER A 125 0.27 16.46 -18.42
N SER A 126 0.95 15.52 -17.75
CA SER A 126 0.39 14.21 -17.42
C SER A 126 -0.79 14.33 -16.45
N SER A 127 -1.68 13.33 -16.46
CA SER A 127 -2.87 13.28 -15.58
C SER A 127 -2.46 13.36 -14.10
N TYR A 128 -1.34 12.71 -13.73
CA TYR A 128 -0.73 12.82 -12.40
C TYR A 128 -0.29 14.25 -12.07
N ALA A 129 0.43 14.92 -12.97
CA ALA A 129 0.88 16.29 -12.74
C ALA A 129 -0.29 17.27 -12.61
N ARG A 130 -1.39 17.04 -13.33
CA ARG A 130 -2.63 17.82 -13.22
C ARG A 130 -3.33 17.60 -11.89
N ALA A 131 -3.53 16.34 -11.49
CA ALA A 131 -4.14 15.98 -10.21
C ALA A 131 -3.35 16.55 -9.03
N LYS A 132 -2.01 16.45 -9.08
CA LYS A 132 -1.13 17.04 -8.06
C LYS A 132 -1.29 18.57 -7.95
N LYS A 133 -1.38 19.28 -9.09
CA LYS A 133 -1.61 20.74 -9.11
C LYS A 133 -2.99 21.13 -8.55
N GLN A 134 -4.02 20.33 -8.80
CA GLN A 134 -5.37 20.54 -8.27
C GLN A 134 -5.40 20.33 -6.75
N ALA A 135 -4.83 19.23 -6.25
CA ALA A 135 -4.74 18.97 -4.82
C ALA A 135 -4.00 20.07 -4.05
N THR A 136 -2.93 20.64 -4.63
CA THR A 136 -2.23 21.79 -4.02
C THR A 136 -3.03 23.08 -4.03
N LYS A 137 -3.95 23.27 -4.99
CA LYS A 137 -4.85 24.44 -5.03
C LYS A 137 -6.01 24.31 -4.05
N GLU A 138 -6.59 23.12 -3.92
CA GLU A 138 -7.70 22.85 -3.02
C GLU A 138 -7.28 22.87 -1.55
N GLY A 139 -6.04 22.45 -1.23
CA GLY A 139 -5.49 22.57 0.13
C GLY A 139 -5.09 24.00 0.56
N GLN A 140 -5.25 24.99 -0.32
CA GLN A 140 -4.93 26.41 -0.06
C GLN A 140 -6.19 27.31 -0.04
N SER A 141 -7.39 26.74 -0.25
CA SER A 141 -8.67 27.48 -0.21
C SER A 141 -9.45 27.19 1.08
#